data_AF-A0A1B6I7G4-F1
#
_entry.id   AF-A0A1B6I7G4-F1
#
_cell.length_a   1.000
_cell.length_b   1.000
_cell.length_c   1.000
_cell.angle_alpha   90.00
_cell.angle_beta   90.00
_cell.angle_gamma   90.00
#
_symmetry.space_group_name_H-M   'P 1'
#
loop_
_entity.id
_entity.type
_entity.pdbx_description
1 polymer ?
#
loop_
_entity_poly.entity_id
_entity_poly.type
_entity_poly.pdbx_seq_one_letter_code
_entity_poly.pdbx_strand_id
1 'polypeptide(L)'
;TGILSLFEQRLARLEETILPVYNETGNLQRSQQNIERTLAALDHVIGYYSVAQEVEVTVRSGPFVAGLDEFLSAMQRLQTALHYFEKNNPQSVELENVSSLFSAGGDALNREFKELLQKHSRPVPPITLLDLVATDEELTEASS
;
A
#
# COMPACT_ATOMS: atom_id res chain seq x y z
N THR A 1 -63.15 36.29 -6.52
CA THR A 1 -61.92 36.03 -7.29
C THR A 1 -60.61 36.44 -6.59
N GLY A 2 -60.62 36.96 -5.35
CA GLY A 2 -59.39 37.46 -4.70
C GLY A 2 -58.43 36.41 -4.10
N ILE A 3 -58.92 35.23 -3.71
CA ILE A 3 -58.10 34.20 -3.05
C ILE A 3 -57.01 33.63 -3.97
N LEU A 4 -57.31 33.38 -5.24
CA LEU A 4 -56.31 32.88 -6.19
C LEU A 4 -55.19 33.90 -6.42
N SER A 5 -55.54 35.17 -6.62
CA SER A 5 -54.53 36.23 -6.82
C SER A 5 -53.62 36.41 -5.60
N LEU A 6 -54.16 36.24 -4.39
CA LEU A 6 -53.38 36.31 -3.16
C LEU A 6 -52.44 35.11 -3.01
N PHE A 7 -52.89 33.93 -3.44
CA PHE A 7 -52.06 32.73 -3.50
C PHE A 7 -50.92 32.89 -4.51
N GLU A 8 -51.20 33.35 -5.73
CA GLU A 8 -50.18 33.62 -6.75
C GLU A 8 -49.15 34.63 -6.26
N GLN A 9 -49.59 35.73 -5.64
CA GLN A 9 -48.68 36.75 -5.11
C GLN A 9 -47.78 36.21 -3.98
N ARG A 10 -48.33 35.34 -3.12
CA ARG A 10 -47.55 34.67 -2.07
C ARG A 10 -46.57 33.66 -2.66
N LEU A 11 -46.95 32.91 -3.69
CA LEU A 11 -46.08 31.96 -4.36
C LEU A 11 -44.91 32.67 -5.04
N ALA A 12 -45.19 33.77 -5.76
CA ALA A 12 -44.18 34.57 -6.43
C ALA A 12 -43.16 35.16 -5.43
N ARG A 13 -43.64 35.72 -4.31
CA ARG A 13 -42.74 36.20 -3.24
C ARG A 13 -41.92 35.08 -2.61
N LEU A 14 -42.52 33.91 -2.43
CA LEU A 14 -41.83 32.75 -1.87
C LEU A 14 -40.71 32.31 -2.82
N GLU A 15 -40.97 32.21 -4.11
CA GLU A 15 -39.98 31.88 -5.13
C GLU A 15 -38.84 32.90 -5.15
N GLU A 16 -39.16 34.19 -5.16
CA GLU A 16 -38.17 35.28 -5.16
C GLU A 16 -37.28 35.27 -3.91
N THR A 17 -37.81 34.79 -2.78
CA THR A 17 -37.06 34.69 -1.52
C THR A 17 -36.30 33.36 -1.38
N ILE A 18 -36.86 32.25 -1.85
CA ILE A 18 -36.27 30.90 -1.70
C ILE A 18 -35.21 30.62 -2.75
N LEU A 19 -35.42 31.05 -4.00
CA LEU A 19 -34.50 30.73 -5.11
C LEU A 19 -33.06 31.20 -4.84
N PRO A 20 -32.80 32.42 -4.32
CA PRO A 20 -31.45 32.83 -3.95
C PRO A 20 -30.84 31.95 -2.84
N VAL A 21 -31.62 31.60 -1.83
CA VAL A 21 -31.17 30.74 -0.71
C VAL A 21 -30.80 29.34 -1.22
N TYR A 22 -31.60 28.77 -2.13
CA TYR A 22 -31.31 27.48 -2.76
C TYR A 22 -30.01 27.53 -3.57
N ASN A 23 -29.83 28.58 -4.38
CA ASN A 23 -28.61 28.77 -5.17
C ASN A 23 -27.36 28.95 -4.29
N GLU A 24 -27.45 29.78 -3.25
CA GLU A 24 -26.35 29.96 -2.29
C GLU A 24 -26.04 28.68 -1.53
N THR A 25 -27.07 27.93 -1.12
CA THR A 25 -26.87 26.60 -0.50
C THR A 25 -26.18 25.63 -1.45
N GLY A 26 -26.56 25.62 -2.73
CA GLY A 26 -25.91 24.79 -3.75
C GLY A 26 -24.47 25.22 -4.06
N ASN A 27 -24.18 26.52 -4.04
CA ASN A 27 -22.81 27.03 -4.13
C ASN A 27 -21.97 26.59 -2.92
N LEU A 28 -22.53 26.69 -1.72
CA LEU A 28 -21.87 26.29 -0.47
C LEU A 28 -21.57 24.80 -0.45
N GLN A 29 -22.52 23.96 -0.86
CA GLN A 29 -22.32 22.51 -0.99
C GLN A 29 -21.22 22.17 -2.00
N ARG A 30 -21.18 22.85 -3.15
CA ARG A 30 -20.08 22.68 -4.12
C ARG A 30 -18.73 23.09 -3.54
N SER A 31 -18.70 24.22 -2.82
CA SER A 31 -17.48 24.68 -2.15
C SER A 31 -16.99 23.66 -1.12
N GLN A 32 -17.90 23.14 -0.29
CA GLN A 32 -17.60 22.08 0.67
C GLN A 32 -17.01 20.84 -0.01
N GLN A 33 -17.65 20.33 -1.06
CA GLN A 33 -17.16 19.16 -1.80
C GLN A 33 -15.78 19.39 -2.41
N ASN A 34 -15.51 20.59 -2.92
CA ASN A 34 -14.20 20.94 -3.46
C ASN A 34 -13.12 20.95 -2.36
N ILE A 35 -13.45 21.49 -1.18
CA ILE A 35 -12.57 21.47 -0.02
C ILE A 35 -12.26 20.03 0.40
N GLU A 36 -13.28 19.19 0.56
CA GLU A 36 -13.12 17.78 0.95
C GLU A 36 -12.25 17.00 -0.05
N ARG A 37 -12.48 17.18 -1.36
CA ARG A 37 -11.63 16.54 -2.39
C ARG A 37 -10.19 17.02 -2.35
N THR A 38 -9.98 18.32 -2.10
CA THR A 38 -8.64 18.90 -2.01
C THR A 38 -7.91 18.37 -0.78
N LEU A 39 -8.59 18.29 0.37
CA LEU A 39 -8.03 17.69 1.58
C LEU A 39 -7.65 16.23 1.35
N ALA A 40 -8.52 15.42 0.76
CA ALA A 40 -8.21 14.02 0.44
C ALA A 40 -7.00 13.87 -0.50
N ALA A 41 -6.86 14.78 -1.48
CA ALA A 41 -5.70 14.79 -2.36
C ALA A 41 -4.41 15.16 -1.61
N LEU A 42 -4.48 16.11 -0.67
CA LEU A 42 -3.33 16.47 0.18
C LEU A 42 -2.94 15.33 1.12
N ASP A 43 -3.91 14.69 1.78
CA ASP A 43 -3.66 13.53 2.66
C ASP A 43 -2.98 12.39 1.89
N HIS A 44 -3.42 12.12 0.66
CA HIS A 44 -2.79 11.13 -0.20
C HIS A 44 -1.33 11.48 -0.52
N VAL A 45 -1.01 12.74 -0.78
CA VAL A 45 0.37 13.20 -1.03
C VAL A 45 1.23 13.10 0.23
N ILE A 46 0.73 13.61 1.36
CA ILE A 46 1.42 13.58 2.66
C ILE A 46 1.73 12.14 3.06
N GLY A 47 0.83 11.20 2.78
CA GLY A 47 1.02 9.78 3.05
C GLY A 47 2.29 9.19 2.46
N TYR A 48 2.80 9.70 1.32
CA TYR A 48 4.07 9.24 0.74
C TYR A 48 5.31 9.75 1.48
N TYR A 49 5.23 10.95 2.06
CA TYR A 49 6.35 11.57 2.77
C TYR A 49 6.61 10.91 4.14
N SER A 50 5.61 10.28 4.76
CA SER A 50 5.77 9.56 6.02
C SER A 50 6.20 8.10 5.86
N VAL A 51 6.05 7.50 4.67
CA VAL A 51 6.30 6.05 4.46
C VAL A 51 7.67 5.61 4.95
N ALA A 52 8.74 6.33 4.55
CA ALA A 52 10.10 5.96 4.90
C ALA A 52 10.28 5.85 6.43
N GLN A 53 9.76 6.83 7.17
CA GLN A 53 9.85 6.86 8.62
C GLN A 53 9.01 5.75 9.27
N GLU A 54 7.79 5.53 8.78
CA GLU A 54 6.87 4.54 9.37
C GLU A 54 7.38 3.11 9.24
N VAL A 55 8.05 2.79 8.12
CA VAL A 55 8.49 1.41 7.83
C VAL A 55 9.97 1.17 8.11
N GLU A 56 10.74 2.21 8.47
CA GLU A 56 12.19 2.10 8.69
C GLU A 56 12.54 1.02 9.72
N VAL A 57 11.82 0.97 10.84
CA VAL A 57 12.07 0.00 11.90
C VAL A 57 11.87 -1.42 11.39
N THR A 58 10.76 -1.70 10.71
CA THR A 58 10.43 -3.01 10.13
C THR A 58 11.47 -3.43 9.10
N VAL A 59 11.88 -2.52 8.21
CA VAL A 59 12.84 -2.83 7.15
C VAL A 59 14.25 -3.05 7.71
N ARG A 60 14.68 -2.26 8.70
CA ARG A 60 16.01 -2.41 9.31
C ARG A 60 16.13 -3.63 10.21
N SER A 61 15.05 -4.03 10.88
CA SER A 61 15.04 -5.25 11.71
C SER A 61 15.04 -6.53 10.88
N GLY A 62 14.68 -6.45 9.60
CA GLY A 62 14.80 -7.53 8.63
C GLY A 62 13.64 -8.54 8.69
N PRO A 63 13.50 -9.37 7.65
CA PRO A 63 12.34 -10.23 7.45
C PRO A 63 12.19 -11.33 8.52
N PHE A 64 13.28 -11.76 9.16
CA PHE A 64 13.22 -12.75 10.25
C PHE A 64 12.56 -12.20 11.51
N VAL A 65 12.90 -10.96 11.90
CA VAL A 65 12.42 -10.35 13.15
C VAL A 65 11.03 -9.74 12.96
N ALA A 66 10.81 -9.01 11.86
CA ALA A 66 9.52 -8.43 11.53
C ALA A 66 8.48 -9.47 11.09
N GLY A 67 8.93 -10.64 10.65
CA GLY A 67 8.09 -11.58 9.92
C GLY A 67 8.02 -11.21 8.43
N LEU A 68 8.00 -12.23 7.59
CA LEU A 68 8.11 -12.05 6.14
C LEU A 68 6.95 -11.23 5.57
N ASP A 69 5.72 -11.50 5.99
CA ASP A 69 4.53 -10.82 5.46
C ASP A 69 4.51 -9.31 5.81
N GLU A 70 4.84 -8.97 7.05
CA GLU A 70 4.93 -7.57 7.50
C GLU A 70 6.06 -6.83 6.77
N PHE A 71 7.22 -7.49 6.63
CA PHE A 71 8.36 -6.95 5.90
C PHE A 71 8.04 -6.71 4.42
N LEU A 72 7.39 -7.66 3.75
CA LEU A 72 7.01 -7.51 2.34
C LEU A 72 5.95 -6.42 2.15
N SER A 73 5.00 -6.28 3.08
CA SER A 73 4.04 -5.17 3.09
C SER A 73 4.74 -3.81 3.22
N ALA A 74 5.71 -3.69 4.13
CA ALA A 74 6.56 -2.51 4.26
C ALA A 74 7.33 -2.19 2.97
N MET A 75 7.92 -3.21 2.33
CA MET A 75 8.62 -3.08 1.05
C MET A 75 7.69 -2.64 -0.09
N GLN A 76 6.45 -3.14 -0.14
CA GLN A 76 5.45 -2.71 -1.12
C GLN A 76 5.06 -1.23 -0.94
N ARG A 77 4.94 -0.77 0.31
CA ARG A 77 4.69 0.64 0.61
C ARG A 77 5.83 1.53 0.14
N LEU A 78 7.09 1.13 0.38
CA LEU A 78 8.28 1.83 -0.14
C LEU A 78 8.30 1.86 -1.67
N GLN A 79 7.99 0.75 -2.34
CA GLN A 79 7.94 0.69 -3.81
C GLN A 79 6.88 1.66 -4.37
N THR A 80 5.72 1.75 -3.72
CA THR A 80 4.65 2.68 -4.14
C THR A 80 5.11 4.13 -3.97
N ALA A 81 5.78 4.46 -2.86
CA ALA A 81 6.33 5.79 -2.62
C ALA A 81 7.47 6.14 -3.61
N LEU A 82 8.35 5.19 -3.93
CA LEU A 82 9.37 5.33 -4.97
C LEU A 82 8.73 5.73 -6.30
N HIS A 83 7.74 4.96 -6.78
CA HIS A 83 7.06 5.25 -8.04
C HIS A 83 6.40 6.63 -8.04
N TYR A 84 5.79 7.01 -6.91
CA TYR A 84 5.21 8.33 -6.73
C TYR A 84 6.27 9.44 -6.87
N PHE A 85 7.39 9.34 -6.15
CA PHE A 85 8.44 10.36 -6.18
C PHE A 85 9.18 10.42 -7.53
N GLU A 86 9.45 9.28 -8.17
CA GLU A 86 10.06 9.23 -9.51
C GLU A 86 9.22 9.99 -10.54
N LYS A 87 7.89 9.84 -10.48
CA LYS A 87 6.97 10.47 -11.43
C LYS A 87 6.75 11.95 -11.15
N ASN A 88 6.66 12.35 -9.88
CA ASN A 88 6.20 13.69 -9.49
C ASN A 88 7.33 14.60 -9.02
N ASN A 89 8.40 14.06 -8.44
CA ASN A 89 9.50 14.84 -7.86
C ASN A 89 10.85 14.09 -7.91
N PRO A 90 11.42 13.85 -9.11
CA PRO A 90 12.54 12.92 -9.32
C PRO A 90 13.90 13.37 -8.73
N GLN A 91 13.99 14.58 -8.20
CA GLN A 91 15.20 15.14 -7.60
C GLN A 91 15.02 15.44 -6.10
N SER A 92 13.99 14.87 -5.48
CA SER A 92 13.69 15.10 -4.08
C SER A 92 14.58 14.26 -3.16
N VAL A 93 14.87 14.78 -1.96
CA VAL A 93 15.62 14.06 -0.93
C VAL A 93 14.81 12.86 -0.42
N GLU A 94 13.48 12.97 -0.44
CA GLU A 94 12.58 11.88 -0.08
C GLU A 94 12.72 10.69 -1.02
N LEU A 95 12.90 10.92 -2.33
CA LEU A 95 13.17 9.85 -3.27
C LEU A 95 14.46 9.10 -2.90
N GLU A 96 15.51 9.84 -2.58
CA GLU A 96 16.80 9.26 -2.16
C GLU A 96 16.65 8.44 -0.87
N ASN A 97 15.91 8.97 0.12
CA ASN A 97 15.65 8.28 1.38
C ASN A 97 14.88 6.97 1.18
N VAL A 98 13.77 7.01 0.43
CA VAL A 98 12.95 5.82 0.15
C VAL A 98 13.74 4.81 -0.68
N SER A 99 14.51 5.26 -1.67
CA SER A 99 15.37 4.41 -2.51
C SER A 99 16.45 3.69 -1.70
N SER A 100 17.16 4.43 -0.85
CA SER A 100 18.19 3.89 0.04
C SER A 100 17.61 2.84 0.99
N LEU A 101 16.46 3.13 1.62
CA LEU A 101 15.80 2.19 2.52
C LEU A 101 15.29 0.95 1.78
N PHE A 102 14.75 1.10 0.57
CA PHE A 102 14.30 -0.01 -0.26
C PHE A 102 15.48 -0.90 -0.69
N SER A 103 16.61 -0.31 -1.09
CA SER A 103 17.83 -1.07 -1.40
C SER A 103 18.32 -1.87 -0.18
N ALA A 104 18.35 -1.24 1.00
CA ALA A 104 18.74 -1.91 2.24
C ALA A 104 17.79 -3.07 2.59
N GLY A 105 16.49 -2.90 2.35
CA GLY A 105 15.50 -3.98 2.50
C GLY A 105 15.72 -5.12 1.52
N GLY A 106 16.05 -4.82 0.26
CA GLY A 106 16.42 -5.81 -0.74
C GLY A 106 17.65 -6.63 -0.33
N ASP A 107 18.68 -5.96 0.18
CA ASP A 107 19.89 -6.62 0.70
C ASP A 107 19.59 -7.50 1.92
N ALA A 108 18.71 -7.04 2.82
CA ALA A 108 18.27 -7.82 3.97
C ALA A 108 17.53 -9.10 3.55
N LEU A 109 16.64 -9.01 2.56
CA LEU A 109 15.91 -10.16 2.03
C LEU A 109 16.84 -11.17 1.34
N ASN A 110 17.80 -10.69 0.56
CA ASN A 110 18.80 -11.54 -0.10
C ASN A 110 19.66 -12.28 0.93
N ARG A 111 20.07 -11.59 1.99
CA ARG A 111 20.82 -12.20 3.10
C ARG A 111 20.01 -13.29 3.79
N GLU A 112 18.76 -13.00 4.18
CA GLU A 112 17.88 -13.99 4.81
C GLU A 112 17.68 -15.23 3.93
N PHE A 113 17.44 -15.02 2.63
CA PHE A 113 17.29 -16.11 1.68
C PHE A 113 18.54 -17.01 1.62
N LYS A 114 19.73 -16.42 1.59
CA LYS A 114 21.00 -17.17 1.63
C LYS A 114 21.16 -17.95 2.93
N GLU A 115 20.84 -17.34 4.06
CA GLU A 115 20.92 -17.98 5.38
C GLU A 115 19.96 -19.19 5.48
N LEU A 116 18.73 -19.04 4.97
CA LEU A 116 17.76 -20.14 4.88
C LEU A 116 18.28 -21.28 3.99
N LEU A 117 18.82 -20.95 2.81
CA LEU A 117 19.40 -21.96 1.91
C LEU A 117 20.55 -22.71 2.58
N GLN A 118 21.48 -22.02 3.23
CA GLN A 118 22.61 -22.65 3.93
C GLN A 118 22.16 -23.52 5.11
N LYS A 119 21.15 -23.05 5.86
CA LYS A 119 20.62 -23.77 7.02
C LYS A 119 19.93 -25.09 6.64
N HIS A 120 19.17 -25.06 5.55
CA HIS A 120 18.30 -26.17 5.13
C HIS A 120 18.89 -27.05 4.02
N SER A 121 19.85 -26.56 3.22
CA SER A 121 20.51 -27.34 2.18
C SER A 121 21.75 -28.02 2.74
N ARG A 122 21.56 -29.15 3.41
CA ARG A 122 22.66 -29.96 3.96
C ARG A 122 23.02 -31.10 3.00
N PRO A 123 24.31 -31.44 2.83
CA PRO A 123 24.71 -32.61 2.07
C PRO A 123 24.04 -33.87 2.62
N VAL A 124 23.53 -34.71 1.73
CA VAL A 124 22.96 -36.00 2.12
C VAL A 124 24.11 -36.90 2.58
N PRO A 125 24.04 -37.48 3.80
CA PRO A 125 25.07 -38.40 4.26
C PRO A 125 25.22 -39.60 3.32
N PRO A 126 26.44 -40.09 3.04
CA PRO A 126 26.65 -41.24 2.17
C PRO A 126 25.88 -42.49 2.59
N ILE A 127 25.71 -42.72 3.90
CA ILE A 127 24.95 -43.86 4.41
C ILE A 127 23.48 -43.81 3.99
N THR A 128 22.87 -42.62 4.01
CA THR A 128 21.49 -42.43 3.56
C THR A 128 21.37 -42.68 2.06
N LEU A 129 22.38 -42.33 1.27
CA LEU A 129 22.41 -42.66 -0.15
C LEU A 129 22.49 -44.18 -0.37
N LEU A 130 23.35 -44.88 0.40
CA LEU A 130 23.48 -46.34 0.32
C LEU A 130 22.18 -47.04 0.74
N ASP A 131 21.53 -46.60 1.81
CA ASP A 131 20.25 -47.15 2.28
C ASP A 131 19.13 -46.96 1.23
N LEU A 132 19.11 -45.80 0.55
CA LEU A 132 18.16 -45.53 -0.53
C LEU A 132 18.39 -46.41 -1.77
N VAL A 133 19.65 -46.72 -2.09
CA VAL A 133 19.99 -47.63 -3.20
C VAL A 133 19.61 -49.07 -2.84
N ALA A 134 19.93 -49.51 -1.62
CA ALA A 134 19.61 -50.86 -1.16
C ALA A 134 18.08 -51.11 -1.10
N THR A 135 17.30 -50.11 -0.68
CA THR A 135 15.83 -50.21 -0.69
C THR A 135 15.23 -50.25 -2.11
N ASP A 136 15.86 -49.61 -3.10
CA ASP A 136 15.43 -49.69 -4.51
C ASP A 136 15.71 -51.08 -5.12
N GLU A 137 16.86 -51.68 -4.78
CA GLU A 137 17.22 -53.04 -5.18
C GLU A 137 16.27 -54.08 -4.57
N GLU A 138 15.93 -53.96 -3.27
CA GLU A 138 14.95 -54.85 -2.62
C GLU A 138 13.54 -54.74 -3.21
N LEU A 139 13.11 -53.53 -3.60
CA LEU A 139 11.81 -53.31 -4.26
C LEU A 139 11.77 -53.91 -5.67
N THR A 140 12.87 -53.82 -6.42
CA THR A 140 12.96 -54.40 -7.77
C THR A 140 13.05 -55.93 -7.74
N GLU A 141 13.76 -56.51 -6.76
CA GLU A 141 13.78 -57.96 -6.53
C GLU A 141 12.43 -58.51 -6.06
N ALA A 142 11.69 -57.79 -5.20
CA ALA A 142 10.36 -58.20 -4.74
C ALA A 142 9.25 -58.08 -5.81
N SER A 143 9.52 -57.33 -6.89
CA SER A 143 8.59 -57.12 -8.02
C SER A 143 8.80 -58.10 -9.19
N SER A 144 9.85 -58.93 -9.11
CA SER A 144 10.28 -59.88 -10.14
C SER A 144 9.88 -61.31 -9.80
#